data_AF-A0A367LV92-F1
#
_entry.id   AF-A0A367LV92-F1
#
_cell.length_a   1.000
_cell.length_b   1.000
_cell.length_c   1.000
_cell.angle_alpha   90.00
_cell.angle_beta   90.00
_cell.angle_gamma   90.00
#
_symmetry.space_group_name_H-M   'P 1'
#
loop_
_entity.id
_entity.type
_entity.pdbx_description
1 polymer ?
#
loop_
_entity_poly.entity_id
_entity_poly.type
_entity_poly.pdbx_seq_one_letter_code
_entity_poly.pdbx_strand_id
1 'polypeptide(L)'
;MPWRQAIRAMGRALIRLFVRPGAENLERALAAVDQAIHAARHTDEPCAPHFDSSPLRRVRSYLHFIRSSLLAPTSPLTELAGRTSGQGTVHAS
;
A
#
# COMPACT_ATOMS: atom_id res chain seq x y z
N MET A 1 -6.79 -18.32 -4.84
CA MET A 1 -7.09 -17.68 -3.55
C MET A 1 -7.16 -16.17 -3.70
N PRO A 2 -8.25 -15.53 -3.25
CA PRO A 2 -8.52 -14.10 -3.43
C PRO A 2 -7.38 -13.21 -2.88
N TRP A 3 -6.86 -13.55 -1.70
CA TRP A 3 -5.77 -12.78 -1.06
C TRP A 3 -4.48 -12.74 -1.89
N ARG A 4 -4.12 -13.86 -2.56
CA ARG A 4 -2.93 -13.90 -3.43
C ARG A 4 -3.10 -13.02 -4.67
N GLN A 5 -4.32 -12.89 -5.18
CA GLN A 5 -4.60 -12.00 -6.31
C GLN A 5 -4.54 -10.54 -5.89
N ALA A 6 -5.11 -10.21 -4.73
CA ALA A 6 -5.03 -8.86 -4.16
C ALA A 6 -3.58 -8.42 -3.88
N ILE A 7 -2.73 -9.31 -3.33
CA ILE A 7 -1.30 -9.02 -3.14
C ILE A 7 -0.59 -8.74 -4.47
N ARG A 8 -0.88 -9.52 -5.53
CA ARG A 8 -0.27 -9.26 -6.85
C ARG A 8 -0.75 -7.93 -7.44
N ALA A 9 -2.01 -7.57 -7.24
CA ALA A 9 -2.53 -6.27 -7.66
C ALA A 9 -1.86 -5.12 -6.91
N MET A 10 -1.73 -5.25 -5.59
CA MET A 10 -0.99 -4.33 -4.73
C MET A 10 0.47 -4.18 -5.20
N GLY A 11 1.17 -5.28 -5.47
CA GLY A 11 2.54 -5.24 -5.99
C GLY A 11 2.68 -4.43 -7.28
N ARG A 12 1.74 -4.58 -8.23
CA ARG A 12 1.73 -3.76 -9.46
C ARG A 12 1.46 -2.27 -9.18
N ALA A 13 0.58 -1.96 -8.24
CA ALA A 13 0.31 -0.57 -7.86
C ALA A 13 1.54 0.08 -7.20
N LEU A 14 2.23 -0.65 -6.31
CA LEU A 14 3.48 -0.21 -5.69
C LEU A 14 4.58 0.02 -6.73
N ILE A 15 4.79 -0.93 -7.66
CA ILE A 15 5.76 -0.76 -8.74
C ILE A 15 5.46 0.51 -9.54
N ARG A 16 4.20 0.74 -9.92
CA ARG A 16 3.80 1.96 -10.65
C ARG A 16 4.05 3.23 -9.86
N LEU A 17 3.76 3.21 -8.55
CA LEU A 17 4.05 4.33 -7.66
C LEU A 17 5.54 4.64 -7.61
N PHE A 18 6.40 3.62 -7.49
CA PHE A 18 7.85 3.84 -7.43
C PHE A 18 8.46 4.22 -8.78
N VAL A 19 7.90 3.75 -9.90
CA VAL A 19 8.34 4.15 -11.25
C VAL A 19 7.89 5.58 -11.60
N ARG A 20 6.65 5.93 -11.27
CA ARG A 20 6.09 7.27 -11.50
C ARG A 20 5.38 7.76 -10.24
N PRO A 21 6.11 8.39 -9.33
CA PRO A 21 5.50 8.86 -8.11
C PRO A 21 4.52 10.02 -8.35
N GLY A 22 3.45 10.06 -7.56
CA GLY A 22 2.45 11.13 -7.59
C GLY A 22 1.20 10.76 -6.79
N ALA A 23 0.39 11.75 -6.44
CA ALA A 23 -0.79 11.58 -5.59
C ALA A 23 -1.75 10.50 -6.10
N GLU A 24 -2.05 10.50 -7.40
CA GLU A 24 -2.97 9.52 -8.02
C GLU A 24 -2.46 8.07 -7.92
N ASN A 25 -1.15 7.87 -8.11
CA ASN A 25 -0.55 6.54 -7.96
C ASN A 25 -0.41 6.13 -6.49
N LEU A 26 -0.27 7.10 -5.58
CA LEU A 26 -0.26 6.87 -4.14
C LEU A 26 -1.64 6.43 -3.65
N GLU A 27 -2.71 7.10 -4.07
CA GLU A 27 -4.09 6.70 -3.78
C GLU A 27 -4.40 5.30 -4.30
N ARG A 28 -4.00 4.99 -5.54
CA ARG A 28 -4.15 3.64 -6.11
C ARG A 28 -3.38 2.58 -5.33
N ALA A 29 -2.16 2.90 -4.88
CA ALA A 29 -1.38 1.99 -4.05
C ALA A 29 -2.06 1.75 -2.69
N LEU A 30 -2.54 2.81 -2.03
CA LEU A 30 -3.26 2.72 -0.76
C LEU A 30 -4.54 1.87 -0.89
N ALA A 31 -5.35 2.13 -1.91
CA ALA A 31 -6.56 1.34 -2.17
C ALA A 31 -6.24 -0.16 -2.41
N ALA A 32 -5.17 -0.45 -3.15
CA ALA A 32 -4.76 -1.82 -3.40
C ALA A 32 -4.22 -2.52 -2.13
N VAL A 33 -3.52 -1.79 -1.25
CA VAL A 33 -3.08 -2.30 0.07
C VAL A 33 -4.30 -2.60 0.95
N ASP A 34 -5.28 -1.70 1.02
CA ASP A 34 -6.51 -1.90 1.80
C ASP A 34 -7.30 -3.12 1.29
N GLN A 35 -7.40 -3.29 -0.02
CA GLN A 35 -8.05 -4.48 -0.60
C GLN A 35 -7.28 -5.77 -0.30
N ALA A 36 -5.95 -5.74 -0.28
CA ALA A 36 -5.12 -6.88 0.13
C ALA A 36 -5.31 -7.24 1.61
N ILE A 37 -5.39 -6.23 2.50
CA ILE A 37 -5.70 -6.42 3.93
C ILE A 37 -7.08 -7.07 4.07
N HIS A 38 -8.09 -6.54 3.38
CA HIS A 38 -9.44 -7.07 3.41
C HIS A 38 -9.47 -8.53 2.97
N ALA A 39 -8.85 -8.86 1.84
CA ALA A 39 -8.83 -10.23 1.31
C ALA A 39 -8.07 -11.20 2.23
N ALA A 40 -6.95 -10.77 2.83
CA ALA A 40 -6.18 -11.59 3.78
C ALA A 40 -6.92 -11.81 5.11
N ARG A 41 -7.73 -10.84 5.56
CA ARG A 41 -8.56 -10.98 6.77
C ARG A 41 -9.72 -11.97 6.60
N HIS A 42 -10.31 -12.02 5.41
CA HIS A 42 -11.46 -12.88 5.10
C HIS A 42 -11.07 -14.24 4.51
N THR A 43 -9.79 -14.58 4.51
CA THR A 43 -9.34 -15.92 4.14
C THR A 43 -9.22 -16.76 5.41
N ASP A 44 -9.98 -17.84 5.47
CA ASP A 44 -9.85 -18.82 6.54
C ASP A 44 -8.50 -19.56 6.41
N GLU A 45 -7.68 -19.49 7.46
CA GLU A 45 -6.50 -20.33 7.60
C GLU A 45 -6.83 -21.45 8.60
N PRO A 46 -6.60 -22.73 8.26
CA PRO A 46 -6.62 -23.79 9.25
C PRO A 46 -5.69 -23.40 10.40
N CYS A 47 -6.21 -23.48 11.64
CA CYS A 47 -5.60 -22.86 12.82
C CYS A 47 -4.11 -23.21 12.98
N ALA A 48 -3.23 -22.36 12.48
CA ALA A 48 -1.82 -22.38 12.86
C ALA A 48 -1.73 -21.62 14.20
N PRO A 49 -1.29 -22.29 15.28
CA PRO A 49 -1.45 -21.78 16.65
C PRO A 49 -0.55 -20.57 16.96
N HIS A 50 0.45 -20.25 16.13
CA HIS A 50 1.44 -19.21 16.42
C HIS A 50 1.69 -18.28 15.21
N PHE A 51 2.18 -17.07 15.49
CA PHE A 51 2.54 -16.05 14.48
C PHE A 51 3.59 -16.58 13.49
N ASP A 52 4.58 -17.33 13.97
CA ASP A 52 5.64 -17.89 13.13
C ASP A 52 5.15 -19.05 12.25
N SER A 53 4.07 -19.73 12.66
CA SER A 53 3.46 -20.83 11.92
C SER A 53 2.28 -20.44 11.05
N SER A 54 1.83 -19.17 11.10
CA SER A 54 0.68 -18.65 10.32
C SER A 54 1.14 -17.67 9.24
N PRO A 55 1.34 -18.14 8.00
CA PRO A 55 1.62 -17.30 6.85
C PRO A 55 0.65 -16.12 6.68
N LEU A 56 -0.65 -16.31 6.91
CA LEU A 56 -1.62 -15.22 6.77
C LEU A 56 -1.50 -14.15 7.85
N ARG A 57 -1.16 -14.50 9.10
CA ARG A 57 -0.86 -13.49 10.14
C ARG A 57 0.35 -12.66 9.76
N ARG A 58 1.42 -13.29 9.28
CA ARG A 58 2.63 -12.59 8.81
C ARG A 58 2.33 -11.65 7.64
N VAL A 59 1.59 -12.13 6.65
CA VAL A 59 1.12 -11.32 5.52
C VAL A 59 0.34 -10.10 6.00
N ARG A 60 -0.61 -10.27 6.93
CA ARG A 60 -1.38 -9.15 7.48
C ARG A 60 -0.49 -8.11 8.17
N SER A 61 0.47 -8.54 8.98
CA SER A 61 1.42 -7.63 9.62
C SER A 61 2.24 -6.82 8.61
N TYR A 62 2.74 -7.46 7.56
CA TYR A 62 3.46 -6.76 6.49
C TYR A 62 2.58 -5.80 5.71
N LEU A 63 1.34 -6.15 5.42
CA LEU A 63 0.39 -5.26 4.75
C LEU A 63 0.09 -4.01 5.58
N HIS A 64 -0.10 -4.16 6.90
CA HIS A 64 -0.25 -3.02 7.81
C HIS A 64 1.02 -2.16 7.88
N PHE A 65 2.20 -2.78 7.90
CA PHE A 65 3.47 -2.05 7.85
C PHE A 65 3.58 -1.21 6.57
N ILE A 66 3.33 -1.80 5.40
CA ILE A 66 3.35 -1.10 4.11
C ILE A 66 2.37 0.08 4.11
N ARG A 67 1.12 -0.12 4.57
CA ARG A 67 0.12 0.95 4.68
C ARG A 67 0.63 2.11 5.52
N SER A 68 1.18 1.83 6.70
CA SER A 68 1.73 2.85 7.59
C SER A 68 2.92 3.58 6.96
N SER A 69 3.81 2.87 6.24
CA SER A 69 4.94 3.49 5.54
C SER A 69 4.51 4.41 4.40
N LEU A 70 3.41 4.07 3.69
CA LEU A 70 2.85 4.92 2.64
C LEU A 70 2.17 6.18 3.19
N LEU A 71 1.61 6.11 4.40
CA LEU A 71 0.96 7.23 5.08
C LEU A 71 1.90 8.08 5.94
N ALA A 72 3.16 7.65 6.12
CA ALA A 72 4.08 8.31 7.04
C ALA A 72 4.38 9.76 6.58
N PRO A 73 4.26 10.78 7.45
CA PRO A 73 4.49 12.18 7.09
C PRO A 73 5.90 12.47 6.57
N THR A 74 6.89 11.71 7.04
CA THR A 74 8.30 11.80 6.65
C THR A 74 8.66 10.85 5.49
N SER A 75 7.70 10.16 4.92
CA SER A 75 7.94 9.34 3.74
C SER A 75 8.36 10.24 2.57
N PRO A 76 9.40 9.89 1.79
CA PRO A 76 9.75 10.61 0.56
C PRO A 76 8.56 10.75 -0.42
N LEU A 77 7.56 9.88 -0.29
CA LEU A 77 6.32 9.89 -1.07
C LEU A 77 5.37 11.03 -0.64
N THR A 78 5.37 11.41 0.63
CA THR A 78 4.53 12.50 1.17
C THR A 78 4.96 13.85 0.64
N GLU A 79 6.28 14.12 0.61
CA GLU A 79 6.80 15.33 -0.03
C GLU A 79 6.45 15.39 -1.52
N LEU A 80 6.43 14.24 -2.19
CA LEU A 80 6.18 14.13 -3.62
C LEU A 80 4.70 14.28 -3.97
N ALA A 81 3.80 13.81 -3.10
CA ALA A 81 2.37 14.11 -3.17
C ALA A 81 2.11 15.62 -2.96
N GLY A 82 2.83 16.27 -2.03
CA GLY A 82 2.78 17.72 -1.85
C GLY A 82 3.28 18.49 -3.07
N ARG A 83 4.40 18.08 -3.67
CA ARG A 83 4.96 18.71 -4.90
C ARG A 83 4.05 18.55 -6.12
N THR A 84 3.39 17.40 -6.28
CA THR A 84 2.46 17.17 -7.40
C THR A 84 1.13 17.90 -7.23
N SER A 85 0.71 18.19 -5.99
CA SER A 85 -0.47 19.01 -5.71
C SER A 85 -0.21 20.53 -5.86
N GLY A 86 1.07 20.93 -5.85
CA GLY A 86 1.50 22.34 -5.92
C GLY A 86 1.89 22.87 -7.31
N GLN A 87 1.89 22.04 -8.37
CA GLN A 87 2.13 22.51 -9.73
C GLN A 87 0.86 23.08 -10.36
N GLY A 88 0.38 24.18 -9.76
CA GLY A 88 -0.85 24.85 -10.15
C GLY A 88 -0.90 26.33 -9.77
N THR A 89 0.23 27.00 -9.55
CA THR A 89 0.27 28.47 -9.54
C THR A 89 1.63 28.95 -10.03
N VAL A 90 1.63 29.38 -11.29
CA VAL A 90 2.58 30.36 -11.85
C VAL A 90 2.66 31.55 -10.89
N HIS A 91 3.82 31.78 -10.30
CA HIS A 91 4.13 33.11 -9.77
C HIS A 91 5.14 33.77 -10.70
N ALA A 92 4.58 34.54 -11.65
CA ALA A 92 5.29 35.65 -12.25
C ALA A 92 5.25 36.82 -11.24
N SER A 93 6.43 37.31 -10.86
CA SER A 93 6.79 38.72 -10.64
C SER A 93 8.27 38.79 -10.31
#